data_AF-A0A9E3BKU4-F1
#
_entry.id   AF-A0A9E3BKU4-F1
#
_cell.length_a   1.000
_cell.length_b   1.000
_cell.length_c   1.000
_cell.angle_alpha   90.00
_cell.angle_beta   90.00
_cell.angle_gamma   90.00
#
_symmetry.space_group_name_H-M   'P 1'
#
loop_
_entity.id
_entity.type
_entity.pdbx_description
1 polymer ?
#
loop_
_entity_poly.entity_id
_entity_poly.type
_entity_poly.pdbx_seq_one_letter_code
_entity_poly.pdbx_strand_id
1 'polypeptide(L)'
;GAVMMLFLFVLMLIGVDSAESLVETLRGQRVAAVVVGLGFGIVLIATIGSVSSGGFVGLTHANAGGNVEGLATLIFSRYLWAFELTSALLITAALGAMLLAHRERFERRKTQRELSIERFRPGGHPTPMPGPGVYARHNAVDTAALLPDGSFSRLSVPEVLELRTVEGLEVPSGNGSGER
;
A
#
# COMPACT_ATOMS: atom_id res chain seq x y z
N GLY A 1 -21.99 0.02 -7.74
CA GLY A 1 -21.47 0.32 -6.39
C GLY A 1 -20.26 -0.52 -6.03
N ALA A 2 -20.42 -1.85 -5.97
CA ALA A 2 -19.42 -2.78 -5.44
C ALA A 2 -17.99 -2.59 -5.99
N VAL A 3 -17.80 -2.54 -7.31
CA VAL A 3 -16.46 -2.40 -7.91
C VAL A 3 -15.80 -1.07 -7.54
N MET A 4 -16.55 0.03 -7.60
CA MET A 4 -16.03 1.36 -7.25
C MET A 4 -15.66 1.44 -5.76
N MET A 5 -16.50 0.89 -4.88
CA MET A 5 -16.22 0.83 -3.44
C MET A 5 -14.98 -0.02 -3.13
N LEU A 6 -14.83 -1.17 -3.79
CA LEU A 6 -13.64 -2.02 -3.66
C LEU A 6 -12.38 -1.27 -4.09
N PHE A 7 -12.43 -0.57 -5.22
CA PHE A 7 -11.29 0.19 -5.73
C PHE A 7 -10.87 1.31 -4.77
N LEU A 8 -11.83 2.09 -4.28
CA LEU A 8 -11.56 3.15 -3.30
C LEU A 8 -10.98 2.59 -1.99
N PHE A 9 -11.49 1.45 -1.51
CA PHE A 9 -10.95 0.79 -0.32
C PHE A 9 -9.49 0.37 -0.50
N VAL A 10 -9.17 -0.22 -1.65
CA VAL A 10 -7.80 -0.63 -1.98
C VAL A 10 -6.86 0.57 -2.08
N LEU A 11 -7.27 1.66 -2.75
CA LEU A 11 -6.48 2.89 -2.82
C LEU A 11 -6.21 3.48 -1.43
N MET A 12 -7.22 3.46 -0.55
CA MET A 12 -7.09 3.95 0.83
C MET A 12 -6.15 3.07 1.66
N LEU A 13 -6.20 1.74 1.49
CA LEU A 13 -5.29 0.82 2.18
C LEU A 13 -3.83 0.96 1.75
N ILE A 14 -3.59 1.18 0.46
CA ILE A 14 -2.23 1.30 -0.09
C ILE A 14 -1.62 2.67 0.19
N GLY A 15 -2.45 3.71 0.37
CA GLY A 15 -1.96 5.07 0.62
C GLY A 15 -1.28 5.63 -0.62
N VAL A 16 -2.05 6.02 -1.63
CA VAL A 16 -1.52 6.63 -2.86
C VAL A 16 -1.10 8.08 -2.61
N ASP A 17 0.19 8.30 -2.37
CA ASP A 17 0.79 9.63 -2.38
C ASP A 17 0.87 10.15 -3.82
N SER A 18 0.01 11.10 -4.14
CA SER A 18 -0.08 11.71 -5.47
C SER A 18 1.00 12.77 -5.64
N ALA A 19 2.24 12.34 -5.87
CA ALA A 19 3.30 13.17 -6.44
C ALA A 19 3.62 12.66 -7.84
N GLU A 20 2.64 12.71 -8.74
CA GLU A 20 2.85 12.37 -10.14
C GLU A 20 3.68 13.49 -10.77
N SER A 21 4.98 13.22 -10.93
CA SER A 21 5.89 14.11 -11.63
C SER A 21 5.36 14.36 -13.04
N LEU A 22 5.12 15.63 -13.39
CA LEU A 22 4.70 16.06 -14.73
C LEU A 22 5.79 15.88 -15.79
N VAL A 23 6.83 15.10 -15.50
CA VAL A 23 7.92 14.79 -16.42
C VAL A 23 7.50 13.61 -17.28
N GLU A 24 7.17 13.89 -18.53
CA GLU A 24 6.87 12.87 -19.53
C GLU A 24 8.11 12.01 -19.81
N THR A 25 8.07 10.72 -19.41
CA THR A 25 9.13 9.74 -19.70
C THR A 25 9.33 9.55 -21.21
N LEU A 26 8.25 9.64 -21.98
CA LEU A 26 8.26 9.53 -23.44
C LEU A 26 7.71 10.82 -24.05
N ARG A 27 8.60 11.62 -24.66
CA ARG A 27 8.27 12.93 -25.24
C ARG A 27 7.10 12.82 -26.21
N GLY A 28 6.05 13.60 -25.99
CA GLY A 28 4.91 13.69 -26.90
C GLY A 28 3.85 12.59 -26.72
N GLN A 29 4.00 11.69 -25.73
CA GLN A 29 2.99 10.67 -25.42
C GLN A 29 1.62 11.30 -25.12
N ARG A 30 1.58 12.41 -24.37
CA ARG A 30 0.32 13.06 -24.01
C ARG A 30 -0.42 13.58 -25.24
N VAL A 31 0.30 14.23 -26.16
CA VAL A 31 -0.26 14.71 -27.42
C VAL A 31 -0.72 13.53 -28.27
N ALA A 32 0.08 12.49 -28.39
CA ALA A 32 -0.30 11.27 -29.12
C ALA A 32 -1.55 10.61 -28.51
N ALA A 33 -1.64 10.49 -27.20
CA ALA A 33 -2.81 9.93 -26.50
C ALA A 33 -4.08 10.76 -26.74
N VAL A 34 -3.95 12.09 -26.73
CA VAL A 34 -5.07 12.99 -27.04
C VAL A 34 -5.51 12.82 -28.50
N VAL A 35 -4.57 12.80 -29.44
CA VAL A 35 -4.86 12.63 -30.88
C VAL A 35 -5.52 11.28 -31.14
N VAL A 36 -4.98 10.20 -30.57
CA VAL A 36 -5.54 8.84 -30.71
C VAL A 36 -6.91 8.76 -30.05
N GLY A 37 -7.08 9.30 -28.85
CA GLY A 37 -8.36 9.32 -28.14
C GLY A 37 -9.45 10.08 -28.90
N LEU A 38 -9.12 11.27 -29.42
CA LEU A 38 -10.01 12.06 -30.26
C LEU A 38 -10.33 11.34 -31.58
N GLY A 39 -9.31 10.82 -32.25
CA GLY A 39 -9.49 10.06 -33.49
C GLY A 39 -10.41 8.86 -33.30
N PHE A 40 -10.18 8.08 -32.23
CA PHE A 40 -11.03 6.95 -31.88
C PHE A 40 -12.46 7.38 -31.57
N GLY A 41 -12.65 8.47 -30.80
CA GLY A 41 -13.97 9.03 -30.51
C GLY A 41 -14.72 9.48 -31.76
N ILE A 42 -14.04 10.19 -32.67
CA ILE A 42 -14.61 10.63 -33.95
C ILE A 42 -15.05 9.43 -34.79
N VAL A 43 -14.19 8.40 -34.90
CA VAL A 43 -14.53 7.18 -35.65
C VAL A 43 -15.73 6.46 -35.03
N LEU A 44 -15.79 6.34 -33.70
CA LEU A 44 -16.94 5.75 -33.01
C LEU A 44 -18.23 6.52 -33.30
N ILE A 45 -18.20 7.84 -33.16
CA ILE A 45 -19.37 8.70 -33.39
C ILE A 45 -19.80 8.62 -34.86
N ALA A 46 -18.87 8.70 -35.81
CA ALA A 46 -19.17 8.62 -37.24
C ALA A 46 -19.74 7.24 -37.63
N THR A 47 -19.21 6.16 -37.04
CA THR A 47 -19.67 4.80 -37.32
C THR A 47 -21.06 4.57 -36.74
N ILE A 48 -21.29 4.91 -35.47
CA ILE A 48 -22.62 4.78 -34.84
C ILE A 48 -23.62 5.70 -35.54
N GLY A 49 -23.23 6.94 -35.83
CA GLY A 49 -24.04 7.94 -36.52
C GLY A 49 -24.49 7.47 -37.90
N SER A 50 -23.56 6.95 -38.71
CA SER A 50 -23.88 6.43 -40.05
C SER A 50 -24.88 5.27 -39.99
N VAL A 51 -24.71 4.32 -39.07
CA VAL A 51 -25.66 3.21 -38.88
C VAL A 51 -27.02 3.69 -38.36
N SER A 52 -27.04 4.67 -37.46
CA SER A 52 -28.28 5.21 -36.88
C SER A 52 -29.14 6.01 -37.87
N SER A 53 -28.53 6.57 -38.93
CA SER A 53 -29.21 7.42 -39.92
C SER A 53 -30.28 6.69 -40.74
N GLY A 54 -30.18 5.36 -40.86
CA GLY A 54 -31.17 4.51 -41.56
C GLY A 54 -32.38 4.11 -40.73
N GLY A 55 -32.43 4.51 -39.44
CA GLY A 55 -33.47 4.10 -38.50
C GLY A 55 -33.31 2.66 -37.99
N PHE A 56 -33.70 2.42 -36.74
CA PHE A 56 -33.60 1.09 -36.12
C PHE A 56 -34.86 0.27 -36.40
N VAL A 57 -34.77 -0.71 -37.30
CA VAL A 57 -35.89 -1.60 -37.64
C VAL A 57 -36.06 -2.67 -36.54
N GLY A 58 -37.27 -2.83 -36.02
CA GLY A 58 -37.63 -3.91 -35.07
C GLY A 58 -37.30 -3.65 -33.59
N LEU A 59 -36.66 -2.53 -33.26
CA LEU A 59 -36.24 -2.22 -31.89
C LEU A 59 -37.42 -1.99 -30.93
N THR A 60 -38.49 -1.37 -31.42
CA THR A 60 -39.73 -1.13 -30.65
C THR A 60 -40.43 -2.42 -30.26
N HIS A 61 -40.51 -3.37 -31.20
CA HIS A 61 -41.10 -4.68 -30.96
C HIS A 61 -40.21 -5.55 -30.06
N ALA A 62 -38.89 -5.46 -30.21
CA ALA A 62 -37.94 -6.20 -29.35
C ALA A 62 -38.03 -5.77 -27.87
N ASN A 63 -38.35 -4.50 -27.60
CA ASN A 63 -38.45 -3.95 -26.24
C ASN A 63 -39.87 -4.02 -25.63
N ALA A 64 -40.87 -4.53 -26.37
CA ALA A 64 -42.27 -4.50 -25.95
C ALA A 64 -42.60 -5.41 -24.75
N GLY A 65 -41.82 -6.48 -24.53
CA GLY A 65 -42.05 -7.50 -23.49
C GLY A 65 -41.41 -7.22 -22.13
N GLY A 66 -40.87 -6.02 -21.90
CA GLY A 66 -40.14 -5.70 -20.67
C GLY A 66 -38.69 -6.21 -20.69
N ASN A 67 -37.75 -5.30 -20.47
CA ASN A 67 -36.32 -5.58 -20.69
C ASN A 67 -35.76 -6.67 -19.76
N VAL A 68 -36.20 -6.74 -18.51
CA VAL A 68 -35.66 -7.71 -17.53
C VAL A 68 -36.16 -9.12 -17.81
N GLU A 69 -37.46 -9.28 -18.03
CA GLU A 69 -38.07 -10.58 -18.31
C GLU A 69 -37.60 -11.14 -19.65
N GLY A 70 -37.57 -10.31 -20.70
CA GLY A 70 -37.04 -10.71 -22.01
C GLY A 70 -35.56 -11.11 -21.95
N LEU A 71 -34.75 -10.39 -21.18
CA LEU A 71 -33.33 -10.73 -21.01
C LEU A 71 -33.18 -12.04 -20.22
N ALA A 72 -33.98 -12.27 -19.18
CA ALA A 72 -33.97 -13.52 -18.44
C ALA A 72 -34.32 -14.71 -19.35
N THR A 73 -35.36 -14.60 -20.18
CA THR A 73 -35.70 -15.65 -21.15
C THR A 73 -34.52 -15.94 -22.09
N LEU A 74 -33.88 -14.92 -22.65
CA LEU A 74 -32.74 -15.08 -23.55
C LEU A 74 -31.52 -15.72 -22.85
N ILE A 75 -31.20 -15.27 -21.64
CA ILE A 75 -30.07 -15.78 -20.83
C ILE A 75 -30.27 -17.26 -20.50
N PHE A 76 -31.46 -17.64 -20.04
CA PHE A 76 -31.72 -19.02 -19.57
C PHE A 76 -32.12 -20.00 -20.67
N SER A 77 -32.46 -19.53 -21.87
CA SER A 77 -32.77 -20.41 -23.01
C SER A 77 -31.62 -20.47 -24.02
N ARG A 78 -31.36 -19.37 -24.73
CA ARG A 78 -30.41 -19.31 -25.85
C ARG A 78 -28.97 -19.13 -25.39
N TYR A 79 -28.73 -18.35 -24.34
CA TYR A 79 -27.39 -17.98 -23.87
C TYR A 79 -26.97 -18.71 -22.60
N LEU A 80 -27.56 -19.88 -22.32
CA LEU A 80 -27.29 -20.66 -21.11
C LEU A 80 -25.79 -20.96 -20.94
N TRP A 81 -25.10 -21.31 -22.03
CA TRP A 81 -23.65 -21.55 -22.02
C TRP A 81 -22.84 -20.31 -21.68
N ALA A 82 -23.20 -19.14 -22.21
CA ALA A 82 -22.52 -17.90 -21.89
C ALA A 82 -22.72 -17.54 -20.41
N PHE A 83 -23.94 -17.73 -19.89
CA PHE A 83 -24.25 -17.56 -18.47
C PHE A 83 -23.44 -18.50 -17.57
N GLU A 84 -23.37 -19.79 -17.92
CA GLU A 84 -22.63 -20.80 -17.16
C GLU A 84 -21.14 -20.47 -17.12
N LEU A 85 -20.56 -20.07 -18.25
CA LEU A 85 -19.15 -19.64 -18.32
C LEU A 85 -18.89 -18.40 -17.47
N THR A 86 -19.79 -17.41 -17.47
CA THR A 86 -19.66 -16.25 -16.60
C THR A 86 -19.77 -16.63 -15.11
N SER A 87 -20.63 -17.59 -14.76
CA SER A 87 -20.78 -18.08 -13.40
C SER A 87 -19.52 -18.81 -12.93
N ALA A 88 -18.96 -19.69 -13.77
CA ALA A 88 -17.68 -20.34 -13.54
C ALA A 88 -16.55 -19.31 -13.36
N LEU A 89 -16.50 -18.29 -14.22
CA LEU A 89 -15.52 -17.19 -14.11
C LEU A 89 -15.64 -16.44 -12.77
N LEU A 90 -16.84 -16.16 -12.30
CA LEU A 90 -17.06 -15.49 -11.01
C LEU A 90 -16.60 -16.36 -9.83
N ILE A 91 -16.86 -17.67 -9.86
CA ILE A 91 -16.37 -18.62 -8.86
C ILE A 91 -14.84 -18.64 -8.88
N THR A 92 -14.23 -18.78 -10.06
CA THR A 92 -12.78 -18.77 -10.22
C THR A 92 -12.15 -17.46 -9.74
N ALA A 93 -12.78 -16.31 -10.02
CA ALA A 93 -12.30 -15.01 -9.55
C ALA A 93 -12.35 -14.91 -8.01
N ALA A 94 -13.43 -15.38 -7.38
CA ALA A 94 -13.54 -15.40 -5.92
C ALA A 94 -12.49 -16.32 -5.28
N LEU A 95 -12.29 -17.52 -5.82
CA LEU A 95 -11.24 -18.44 -5.38
C LEU A 95 -9.85 -17.85 -5.61
N GLY A 96 -9.61 -17.24 -6.77
CA GLY A 96 -8.35 -16.56 -7.09
C GLY A 96 -8.04 -15.42 -6.11
N ALA A 97 -9.04 -14.61 -5.78
CA ALA A 97 -8.89 -13.55 -4.77
C ALA A 97 -8.58 -14.12 -3.38
N MET A 98 -9.28 -15.18 -2.96
CA MET A 98 -9.02 -15.84 -1.67
C MET A 98 -7.61 -16.43 -1.60
N LEU A 99 -7.18 -17.13 -2.65
CA LEU A 99 -5.85 -17.73 -2.75
C LEU A 99 -4.76 -16.66 -2.74
N LEU A 100 -4.94 -15.56 -3.49
CA LEU A 100 -3.95 -14.48 -3.56
C LEU A 100 -3.87 -13.69 -2.23
N ALA A 101 -4.99 -13.54 -1.52
CA ALA A 101 -5.02 -12.94 -0.19
C ALA A 101 -4.53 -13.89 0.92
N HIS A 102 -4.46 -15.20 0.65
CA HIS A 102 -4.02 -16.18 1.62
C HIS A 102 -2.50 -16.12 1.79
N ARG A 103 -2.05 -15.42 2.84
CA ARG A 103 -0.65 -15.39 3.23
C ARG A 103 -0.33 -16.56 4.17
N GLU A 104 0.22 -17.63 3.63
CA GLU A 104 0.80 -18.69 4.46
C GLU A 104 1.98 -18.14 5.28
N ARG A 105 1.95 -18.36 6.59
CA ARG A 105 3.09 -18.08 7.46
C ARG A 105 3.97 -19.31 7.45
N PHE A 106 5.03 -19.30 6.63
CA PHE A 106 5.99 -20.41 6.54
C PHE A 106 6.78 -20.64 7.84
N GLU A 107 6.81 -19.64 8.72
CA GLU A 107 7.46 -19.75 10.02
C GLU A 107 6.43 -19.91 11.14
N ARG A 108 6.71 -20.85 12.05
CA ARG A 108 6.00 -20.95 13.32
C ARG A 108 6.16 -19.64 14.08
N ARG A 109 5.04 -19.09 14.55
CA ARG A 109 5.05 -17.90 15.43
C ARG A 109 5.93 -18.20 16.65
N LYS A 110 7.03 -17.46 16.81
CA LYS A 110 7.91 -17.60 17.95
C LYS A 110 7.13 -17.45 19.25
N THR A 111 7.40 -18.31 20.21
CA THR A 111 6.77 -18.21 21.54
C THR A 111 7.29 -16.99 22.30
N GLN A 112 6.55 -16.51 23.29
CA GLN A 112 7.01 -15.39 24.14
C GLN A 112 8.38 -15.68 24.79
N ARG A 113 8.63 -16.96 25.12
CA ARG A 113 9.91 -17.43 25.65
C ARG A 113 11.03 -17.30 24.61
N GLU A 114 10.80 -17.76 23.37
CA GLU A 114 11.78 -17.66 22.29
C GLU A 114 12.13 -16.20 21.97
N LEU A 115 11.12 -15.32 21.90
CA LEU A 115 11.32 -13.87 21.69
C LEU A 115 12.11 -13.23 22.83
N SER A 116 11.84 -13.63 24.08
CA SER A 116 12.60 -13.16 25.24
C SER A 116 14.06 -13.60 25.18
N ILE A 117 14.32 -14.88 24.90
CA ILE A 117 15.69 -15.42 24.77
C ILE A 117 16.43 -14.71 23.64
N GLU A 118 15.82 -14.55 22.46
CA GLU A 118 16.43 -13.88 21.32
C GLU A 118 16.79 -12.41 21.61
N ARG A 119 15.95 -11.71 22.38
CA ARG A 119 16.25 -10.33 22.83
C ARG A 119 17.49 -10.25 23.72
N PHE A 120 17.74 -11.26 24.54
CA PHE A 120 18.83 -11.24 25.55
C PHE A 120 20.07 -12.04 25.17
N ARG A 121 19.97 -12.97 24.22
CA ARG A 121 21.09 -13.82 23.76
C ARG A 121 22.30 -13.04 23.21
N PRO A 122 22.15 -11.89 22.53
CA PRO A 122 23.28 -11.07 22.07
C PRO A 122 23.95 -10.24 23.19
N GLY A 123 23.47 -10.30 24.43
CA GLY A 123 23.94 -9.43 25.52
C GLY A 123 23.18 -8.11 25.66
N GLY A 124 21.90 -8.07 25.26
CA GLY A 124 21.06 -6.87 25.38
C GLY A 124 20.71 -6.51 26.83
N HIS A 125 20.24 -5.27 27.05
CA HIS A 125 19.82 -4.82 28.38
C HIS A 125 18.44 -5.40 28.79
N PRO A 126 18.33 -6.03 29.98
CA PRO A 126 17.07 -6.58 30.50
C PRO A 126 16.02 -5.50 30.83
N THR A 127 16.45 -4.26 30.99
CA THR A 127 15.60 -3.11 31.29
C THR A 127 15.41 -2.21 30.07
N PRO A 128 14.32 -1.43 30.01
CA PRO A 128 14.22 -0.32 29.06
C PRO A 128 15.46 0.57 29.13
N MET A 129 15.83 1.19 28.01
CA MET A 129 16.90 2.19 28.03
C MET A 129 16.47 3.36 28.92
N PRO A 130 17.39 3.92 29.74
CA PRO A 130 17.08 5.10 30.53
C PRO A 130 16.68 6.23 29.59
N GLY A 131 15.59 6.93 29.88
CA GLY A 131 15.21 8.12 29.12
C GLY A 131 16.26 9.23 29.26
N PRO A 132 16.35 10.16 28.30
CA PRO A 132 17.24 11.31 28.41
C PRO A 132 16.87 12.16 29.64
N GLY A 133 17.86 12.81 30.24
CA GLY A 133 17.69 13.66 31.41
C GLY A 133 17.44 12.93 32.73
N VAL A 134 17.33 11.59 32.75
CA VAL A 134 17.15 10.81 34.00
C VAL A 134 18.38 10.99 34.90
N TYR A 135 18.16 11.48 36.12
CA TYR A 135 19.20 11.88 37.09
C TYR A 135 20.15 13.00 36.63
N ALA A 136 19.90 13.64 35.48
CA ALA A 136 20.64 14.80 35.03
C ALA A 136 20.07 16.09 35.63
N ARG A 137 20.83 17.19 35.55
CA ARG A 137 20.38 18.51 36.02
C ARG A 137 19.35 19.18 35.09
N HIS A 138 19.17 18.64 33.89
CA HIS A 138 18.25 19.15 32.87
C HIS A 138 17.48 17.99 32.23
N ASN A 139 16.21 18.23 31.89
CA ASN A 139 15.27 17.24 31.34
C ASN A 139 15.13 17.34 29.81
N ALA A 140 16.13 17.86 29.12
CA ALA A 140 16.11 18.01 27.67
C ALA A 140 16.43 16.68 26.97
N VAL A 141 15.88 16.50 25.77
CA VAL A 141 15.96 15.24 24.99
C VAL A 141 17.35 14.94 24.44
N ASP A 142 18.23 15.94 24.42
CA ASP A 142 19.65 15.89 24.05
C ASP A 142 20.57 15.73 25.27
N THR A 143 20.03 15.75 26.49
CA THR A 143 20.81 15.60 27.71
C THR A 143 20.89 14.14 28.12
N ALA A 144 22.10 13.58 28.16
CA ALA A 144 22.31 12.20 28.58
C ALA A 144 21.93 11.98 30.06
N ALA A 145 21.34 10.81 30.34
CA ALA A 145 21.06 10.34 31.68
C ALA A 145 22.35 10.13 32.48
N LEU A 146 22.27 10.34 33.80
CA LEU A 146 23.39 10.10 34.72
C LEU A 146 23.34 8.65 35.24
N LEU A 147 24.48 7.97 35.20
CA LEU A 147 24.67 6.67 35.81
C LEU A 147 24.92 6.79 37.33
N PRO A 148 24.76 5.72 38.11
CA PRO A 148 25.01 5.74 39.56
C PRO A 148 26.45 6.12 39.95
N ASP A 149 27.39 6.00 39.03
CA ASP A 149 28.78 6.41 39.17
C ASP A 149 29.03 7.89 38.80
N GLY A 150 27.99 8.62 38.38
CA GLY A 150 28.06 10.01 37.95
C GLY A 150 28.43 10.22 36.48
N SER A 151 28.69 9.16 35.71
CA SER A 151 29.01 9.25 34.29
C SER A 151 27.75 9.40 33.41
N PHE A 152 27.92 9.85 32.17
CA PHE A 152 26.80 10.02 31.23
C PHE A 152 26.52 8.74 30.44
N SER A 153 25.25 8.35 30.37
CA SER A 153 24.78 7.21 29.59
C SER A 153 24.49 7.61 28.14
N ARG A 154 25.37 7.23 27.22
CA ARG A 154 25.16 7.41 25.76
C ARG A 154 23.93 6.67 25.22
N LEU A 155 23.49 5.60 25.90
CA LEU A 155 22.31 4.83 25.49
C LEU A 155 20.98 5.57 25.72
N SER A 156 21.01 6.69 26.45
CA SER A 156 19.80 7.47 26.77
C SER A 156 19.43 8.52 25.72
N VAL A 157 20.35 8.88 24.82
CA VAL A 157 20.15 9.90 23.79
C VAL A 157 20.23 9.24 22.41
N PRO A 158 19.29 9.53 21.49
CA PRO A 158 19.37 9.06 20.11
C PRO A 158 20.65 9.56 19.40
N GLU A 159 21.32 8.68 18.65
CA GLU A 159 22.55 8.98 17.89
C GLU A 159 22.40 10.17 16.93
N VAL A 160 21.18 10.38 16.40
CA VAL A 160 20.84 11.53 15.54
C VAL A 160 20.96 12.88 16.26
N LEU A 161 20.76 12.91 17.58
CA LEU A 161 20.90 14.12 18.39
C LEU A 161 22.35 14.33 18.85
N GLU A 162 23.13 13.26 19.04
CA GLU A 162 24.56 13.37 19.38
C GLU A 162 25.35 14.12 18.28
N LEU A 163 25.03 13.89 17.01
CA LEU A 163 25.69 14.54 15.86
C LEU A 163 25.54 16.06 15.83
N ARG A 164 24.57 16.65 16.55
CA ARG A 164 24.40 18.11 16.65
C ARG A 164 25.16 18.73 17.82
N THR A 165 25.57 17.94 18.81
CA THR A 165 26.17 18.44 20.06
C THR A 165 27.69 18.57 19.97
N VAL A 166 28.21 18.95 18.80
CA VAL A 166 29.64 19.28 18.65
C VAL A 166 29.83 20.78 18.85
N GLU A 167 29.85 21.19 20.12
CA GLU A 167 30.63 22.32 20.65
C GLU A 167 30.51 22.33 22.18
N GLY A 168 31.42 21.63 22.88
CA GLY A 168 31.83 22.06 24.23
C GLY A 168 31.70 21.11 25.43
N LEU A 169 31.28 19.85 25.30
CA LEU A 169 31.33 18.91 26.43
C LEU A 169 31.95 17.57 26.00
N GLU A 170 33.24 17.41 26.30
CA GLU A 170 33.99 16.16 26.09
C GLU A 170 33.34 15.00 26.86
N VAL A 171 32.86 14.00 26.11
CA VAL A 171 32.62 12.67 26.64
C VAL A 171 33.97 11.96 26.68
N PRO A 172 34.47 11.48 27.84
CA PRO A 172 35.77 10.83 27.90
C PRO A 172 35.76 9.58 27.03
N SER A 173 36.57 9.58 25.96
CA SER A 173 36.79 8.42 25.12
C SER A 173 37.59 7.38 25.92
N GLY A 174 36.89 6.41 26.50
CA GLY A 174 37.55 5.24 27.09
C GLY A 174 38.12 4.34 26.01
N ASN A 175 39.44 4.44 25.77
CA ASN A 175 40.29 3.33 25.33
C ASN A 175 41.78 3.69 25.50
N GLY A 176 42.56 2.84 26.19
CA GLY A 176 44.02 2.85 26.06
C GLY A 176 44.82 2.49 27.32
N SER A 177 45.10 1.21 27.48
CA SER A 177 46.07 0.55 28.37
C SER A 177 47.52 1.10 28.36
N GLY A 178 48.20 1.02 29.52
CA GLY A 178 49.60 0.57 29.62
C GLY A 178 50.72 1.62 29.75
N GLU A 179 51.61 1.39 30.74
CA GLU A 179 52.96 1.97 30.96
C GLU A 179 52.99 3.46 31.38
N ARG A 180 53.52 3.87 32.55
CA ARG A 180 54.66 3.44 33.37
C ARG A 180 54.40 3.66 34.86
#